data_AF-W1P0Z9-F1
#
_entry.id   AF-W1P0Z9-F1
#
_cell.length_a   1.000
_cell.length_b   1.000
_cell.length_c   1.000
_cell.angle_alpha   90.00
_cell.angle_beta   90.00
_cell.angle_gamma   90.00
#
_symmetry.space_group_name_H-M   'P 1'
#
loop_
_entity.id
_entity.type
_entity.pdbx_description
1 polymer ?
#
loop_
_entity_poly.entity_id
_entity_poly.type
_entity_poly.pdbx_seq_one_letter_code
_entity_poly.pdbx_strand_id
1 'polypeptide(L)'
;MGVRLKKVTDPLNELVKAQLFESGTESCSGSEHDELFYDGLFVDDEKAGENMRGGKNFGFLLRGEEEDGESVKKTIEGFVLGKICSDDLFQRELILCVEKLESSRETCSSNRWLMKKLRDKGYNAGLCISRWERLGNLPAGDYEYIDVISSIDNTTRYIIDLDLVSNFDIARPTSHFLGIRQLIPPVFVGKPQILKSIIKLLCEETKRSIRAQEMHLPPWRRYRYIQAKWFGPHRRTINHKLEV
;
A
#
# COMPACT_ATOMS: atom_id res chain seq x y z
N MET A 1 -55.85 -13.68 27.00
CA MET A 1 -54.55 -14.36 26.96
C MET A 1 -53.49 -13.33 26.59
N GLY A 2 -52.51 -13.08 27.45
CA GLY A 2 -51.38 -12.18 27.17
C GLY A 2 -50.16 -12.71 27.92
N VAL A 3 -49.21 -13.30 27.19
CA VAL A 3 -48.03 -13.98 27.74
C VAL A 3 -46.92 -12.94 27.96
N ARG A 4 -46.46 -12.82 29.20
CA ARG A 4 -45.36 -11.94 29.61
C ARG A 4 -44.04 -12.72 29.44
N LEU A 5 -43.22 -12.34 28.47
CA LEU A 5 -41.88 -12.94 28.27
C LEU A 5 -40.94 -12.50 29.40
N LYS A 6 -40.42 -13.47 30.15
CA LYS A 6 -39.37 -13.27 31.17
C LYS A 6 -38.02 -13.15 30.45
N LYS A 7 -37.32 -12.02 30.62
CA LYS A 7 -35.89 -11.93 30.29
C LYS A 7 -35.11 -12.68 31.38
N VAL A 8 -34.44 -13.75 31.00
CA VAL A 8 -33.43 -14.42 31.83
C VAL A 8 -32.08 -13.92 31.35
N THR A 9 -31.45 -13.07 32.15
CA THR A 9 -30.02 -12.73 32.00
C THR A 9 -29.29 -13.51 33.09
N ASP A 10 -28.69 -14.65 32.74
CA ASP A 10 -27.67 -15.25 33.60
C ASP A 10 -26.38 -14.44 33.43
N PRO A 11 -25.77 -13.92 34.51
CA PRO A 11 -24.44 -13.33 34.43
C PRO A 11 -23.41 -14.43 34.18
N LEU A 12 -22.56 -14.24 33.17
CA LEU A 12 -21.44 -15.13 32.88
C LEU A 12 -20.58 -15.29 34.13
N ASN A 13 -20.33 -16.55 34.51
CA ASN A 13 -19.54 -16.95 35.67
C ASN A 13 -18.08 -16.46 35.53
N GLU A 14 -17.59 -15.71 36.52
CA GLU A 14 -16.25 -15.07 36.55
C GLU A 14 -15.10 -16.10 36.49
N LEU A 15 -15.37 -17.40 36.63
CA LEU A 15 -14.38 -18.47 36.46
C LEU A 15 -13.98 -18.74 35.00
N VAL A 16 -14.80 -18.37 34.00
CA VAL A 16 -14.44 -18.49 32.57
C VAL A 16 -13.48 -17.36 32.14
N LYS A 17 -13.53 -16.22 32.84
CA LYS A 17 -12.71 -15.04 32.55
C LYS A 17 -11.22 -15.26 32.88
N ALA A 18 -10.93 -16.12 33.85
CA ALA A 18 -9.58 -16.40 34.33
C ALA A 18 -8.79 -17.42 33.50
N GLN A 19 -9.42 -18.08 32.52
CA GLN A 19 -8.74 -19.07 31.64
C GLN A 19 -8.25 -18.49 30.30
N LEU A 20 -8.45 -17.19 30.05
CA LEU A 20 -7.96 -16.52 28.84
C LEU A 20 -6.56 -15.91 29.02
N PHE A 21 -5.91 -16.09 30.18
CA PHE A 21 -4.66 -15.40 30.49
C PHE A 21 -3.42 -16.28 30.64
N GLU A 22 -3.49 -17.58 30.37
CA GLU A 22 -2.31 -18.43 30.41
C GLU A 22 -2.08 -19.18 29.10
N SER A 23 -0.87 -18.96 28.57
CA SER A 23 -0.15 -19.67 27.52
C SER A 23 -0.17 -19.05 26.12
N GLY A 24 0.99 -18.46 25.77
CA GLY A 24 1.29 -17.97 24.43
C GLY A 24 2.35 -16.88 24.44
N THR A 25 3.59 -17.20 24.83
CA THR A 25 4.75 -16.38 24.43
C THR A 25 4.94 -16.54 22.92
N GLU A 26 4.15 -15.80 22.15
CA GLU A 26 4.44 -15.51 20.75
C GLU A 26 5.48 -14.39 20.72
N SER A 27 6.68 -14.69 20.23
CA SER A 27 7.65 -13.64 19.90
C SER A 27 7.18 -12.94 18.62
N CYS A 28 6.26 -11.99 18.82
CA CYS A 28 5.81 -11.07 17.81
C CYS A 28 6.88 -9.98 17.72
N SER A 29 7.70 -10.00 16.66
CA SER A 29 8.55 -8.85 16.36
C SER A 29 7.65 -7.74 15.84
N GLY A 30 7.02 -7.03 16.78
CA GLY A 30 6.39 -5.75 16.52
C GLY A 30 7.47 -4.82 16.01
N SER A 31 7.38 -4.44 14.74
CA SER A 31 8.11 -3.30 14.24
C SER A 31 7.48 -2.08 14.90
N GLU A 32 8.03 -1.66 16.04
CA GLU A 32 7.77 -0.35 16.64
C GLU A 32 8.20 0.71 15.63
N HIS A 33 7.25 1.17 14.82
CA HIS A 33 7.40 2.43 14.14
C HIS A 33 6.95 3.52 15.12
N ASP A 34 7.86 4.45 15.42
CA ASP A 34 7.67 5.63 16.24
C ASP A 34 6.23 6.18 16.16
N GLU A 35 5.50 6.11 17.27
CA GLU A 35 4.19 6.77 17.45
C GLU A 35 4.31 8.30 17.31
N LEU A 36 5.52 8.86 17.33
CA LEU A 36 5.79 10.28 17.14
C LEU A 36 5.72 10.73 15.68
N PHE A 37 5.59 9.82 14.71
CA PHE A 37 5.45 10.18 13.29
C PHE A 37 4.01 10.56 12.89
N TYR A 38 3.03 10.34 13.77
CA TYR A 38 1.62 10.60 13.50
C TYR A 38 1.28 12.10 13.47
N ASP A 39 2.03 12.94 14.18
CA ASP A 39 1.62 14.34 14.43
C ASP A 39 2.41 15.39 13.61
N GLY A 40 3.53 15.01 12.96
CA GLY A 40 4.52 16.00 12.51
C GLY A 40 4.74 16.22 11.00
N LEU A 41 4.31 15.32 10.11
CA LEU A 41 4.75 15.36 8.69
C LEU A 41 3.64 15.30 7.63
N PHE A 42 2.38 15.35 8.03
CA PHE A 42 1.27 15.40 7.09
C PHE A 42 0.65 16.79 7.05
N VAL A 43 1.34 17.71 6.37
CA VAL A 43 0.76 19.02 6.03
C VAL A 43 -0.53 18.78 5.24
N ASP A 44 -1.63 19.31 5.75
CA ASP A 44 -2.91 19.35 5.06
C ASP A 44 -2.79 20.16 3.77
N ASP A 45 -2.80 19.46 2.63
CA ASP A 45 -2.81 20.06 1.27
C ASP A 45 -4.10 20.86 0.99
N GLU A 46 -5.05 20.92 1.94
CA GLU A 46 -6.28 21.72 1.85
C GLU A 46 -6.13 23.14 2.39
N LYS A 47 -5.02 23.51 3.05
CA LYS A 47 -4.83 24.89 3.56
C LYS A 47 -3.62 25.66 3.02
N ALA A 48 -2.85 25.14 2.07
CA ALA A 48 -1.73 25.86 1.47
C ALA A 48 -2.18 26.80 0.33
N GLY A 49 -3.05 27.76 0.67
CA GLY A 49 -3.12 29.02 -0.04
C GLY A 49 -2.05 29.95 0.52
N GLU A 50 -1.06 30.26 -0.31
CA GLU A 50 -0.07 31.34 -0.16
C GLU A 50 1.05 31.17 0.89
N ASN A 51 2.28 31.36 0.40
CA ASN A 51 3.55 31.54 1.11
C ASN A 51 4.10 30.39 1.98
N MET A 52 5.06 29.65 1.42
CA MET A 52 6.36 29.46 2.09
C MET A 52 7.47 29.09 1.10
N ARG A 53 8.58 29.80 1.23
CA ARG A 53 9.80 29.80 0.43
C ARG A 53 10.82 28.90 1.14
N GLY A 54 11.48 28.01 0.42
CA GLY A 54 12.70 27.33 0.90
C GLY A 54 12.57 25.82 1.07
N GLY A 55 12.81 25.09 -0.02
CA GLY A 55 12.99 23.65 -0.04
C GLY A 55 12.95 23.22 -1.50
N LYS A 56 14.03 22.66 -2.05
CA LYS A 56 14.06 22.14 -3.42
C LYS A 56 13.16 20.90 -3.50
N ASN A 57 11.85 21.15 -3.58
CA ASN A 57 10.81 20.16 -3.71
C ASN A 57 10.59 19.86 -5.18
N PHE A 58 10.53 18.57 -5.53
CA PHE A 58 10.11 18.06 -6.85
C PHE A 58 8.76 18.67 -7.32
N GLY A 59 7.92 19.14 -6.39
CA GLY A 59 6.69 19.87 -6.70
C GLY A 59 6.88 21.29 -7.28
N PHE A 60 8.11 21.83 -7.34
CA PHE A 60 8.38 23.12 -7.98
C PHE A 60 8.47 23.01 -9.51
N LEU A 61 8.70 21.82 -10.06
CA LEU A 61 8.79 21.62 -11.52
C LEU A 61 7.42 21.65 -12.23
N LEU A 62 6.30 21.47 -11.51
CA LEU A 62 4.98 21.29 -12.14
C LEU A 62 4.03 22.47 -11.89
N ARG A 63 4.56 23.65 -11.52
CA ARG A 63 3.78 24.88 -11.46
C ARG A 63 4.03 25.72 -12.70
N GLY A 64 3.15 25.52 -13.68
CA GLY A 64 2.96 26.46 -14.78
C GLY A 64 3.80 26.12 -15.99
N GLU A 65 3.30 25.19 -16.78
CA GLU A 65 3.08 25.25 -18.22
C GLU A 65 2.44 23.90 -18.58
N GLU A 66 1.69 23.81 -19.66
CA GLU A 66 1.26 22.51 -20.20
C GLU A 66 2.54 21.78 -20.65
N GLU A 67 3.23 21.12 -19.71
CA GLU A 67 4.33 20.23 -20.06
C GLU A 67 3.78 19.21 -21.05
N ASP A 68 4.49 19.03 -22.17
CA ASP A 68 4.07 18.10 -23.19
C ASP A 68 3.86 16.72 -22.55
N GLY A 69 2.77 16.05 -22.94
CA GLY A 69 2.44 14.74 -22.36
C GLY A 69 3.59 13.73 -22.55
N GLU A 70 4.47 13.98 -23.51
CA GLU A 70 5.65 13.18 -23.86
C GLU A 70 6.81 13.34 -22.87
N SER A 71 7.11 14.55 -22.37
CA SER A 71 8.17 14.76 -21.35
C SER A 71 7.77 14.16 -20.01
N VAL A 72 6.50 14.32 -19.62
CA VAL A 72 5.96 13.66 -18.42
C VAL A 72 6.06 12.15 -18.60
N LYS A 73 5.62 11.61 -19.74
CA LYS A 73 5.73 10.17 -20.04
C LYS A 73 7.16 9.67 -19.97
N LYS A 74 8.13 10.37 -20.57
CA LYS A 74 9.56 10.01 -20.50
C LYS A 74 10.13 10.09 -19.08
N THR A 75 9.67 11.06 -18.28
CA THR A 75 10.05 11.18 -16.87
C THR A 75 9.53 9.99 -16.08
N ILE A 76 8.29 9.56 -16.35
CA ILE A 76 7.66 8.41 -15.70
C ILE A 76 8.30 7.11 -16.18
N GLU A 77 8.57 6.94 -17.47
CA GLU A 77 9.31 5.81 -18.02
C GLU A 77 10.71 5.75 -17.41
N GLY A 78 11.45 6.85 -17.37
CA GLY A 78 12.76 6.92 -16.70
C GLY A 78 12.67 6.66 -15.20
N PHE A 79 11.59 7.07 -14.55
CA PHE A 79 11.37 6.84 -13.12
C PHE A 79 11.04 5.37 -12.81
N VAL A 80 10.11 4.78 -13.56
CA VAL A 80 9.64 3.40 -13.40
C VAL A 80 10.72 2.43 -13.89
N LEU A 81 11.26 2.61 -15.11
CA LEU A 81 12.29 1.74 -15.69
C LEU A 81 13.65 1.93 -15.02
N GLY A 82 14.04 3.17 -14.72
CA GLY A 82 15.37 3.50 -14.17
C GLY A 82 15.52 3.30 -12.65
N LYS A 83 14.42 3.08 -11.91
CA LYS A 83 14.48 2.69 -10.49
C LYS A 83 14.09 1.23 -10.22
N ILE A 84 13.45 0.55 -11.18
CA ILE A 84 13.18 -0.89 -11.11
C ILE A 84 14.39 -1.71 -11.62
N CYS A 85 15.37 -1.12 -12.30
CA CYS A 85 16.60 -1.80 -12.76
C CYS A 85 17.80 -0.82 -12.77
N SER A 86 18.98 -1.12 -12.21
CA SER A 86 19.96 -2.06 -12.81
C SER A 86 20.75 -2.91 -11.79
N ASP A 87 21.09 -2.38 -10.61
CA ASP A 87 22.12 -3.00 -9.76
C ASP A 87 21.56 -3.86 -8.61
N ASP A 88 20.25 -3.79 -8.39
CA ASP A 88 19.59 -4.58 -7.34
C ASP A 88 19.28 -5.99 -7.84
N LEU A 89 20.29 -6.86 -7.73
CA LEU A 89 20.18 -8.26 -8.15
C LEU A 89 19.05 -8.99 -7.43
N PHE A 90 18.81 -8.69 -6.14
CA PHE A 90 17.75 -9.32 -5.36
C PHE A 90 16.37 -8.91 -5.88
N GLN A 91 16.15 -7.62 -6.13
CA GLN A 91 14.88 -7.14 -6.71
C GLN A 91 14.61 -7.81 -8.06
N ARG A 92 15.62 -7.92 -8.93
CA ARG A 92 15.49 -8.56 -10.24
C ARG A 92 15.12 -10.03 -10.12
N GLU A 93 15.80 -10.76 -9.24
CA GLU A 93 15.49 -12.17 -8.97
C GLU A 93 14.07 -12.33 -8.43
N LEU A 94 13.67 -11.46 -7.51
CA LEU A 94 12.32 -11.46 -6.92
C LEU A 94 11.24 -11.19 -7.96
N ILE A 95 11.45 -10.21 -8.86
CA ILE A 95 10.55 -9.91 -9.98
C ILE A 95 10.34 -11.17 -10.84
N LEU A 96 11.43 -11.79 -11.31
CA LEU A 96 11.37 -12.98 -12.15
C LEU A 96 10.66 -14.15 -11.45
N CYS A 97 10.89 -14.30 -10.14
CA CYS A 97 10.23 -15.30 -9.34
C CYS A 97 8.71 -15.07 -9.26
N VAL A 98 8.30 -13.84 -8.98
CA VAL A 98 6.88 -13.45 -8.89
C VAL A 98 6.19 -13.63 -10.24
N GLU A 99 6.79 -13.17 -11.35
CA GLU A 99 6.25 -13.33 -12.70
C GLU A 99 6.06 -14.80 -13.08
N LYS A 100 7.04 -15.65 -12.74
CA LYS A 100 6.95 -17.10 -12.98
C LYS A 100 5.83 -17.75 -12.17
N LEU A 101 5.67 -17.36 -10.90
CA LEU A 101 4.59 -17.86 -10.05
C LEU A 101 3.22 -17.41 -10.58
N GLU A 102 3.09 -16.14 -10.96
CA GLU A 102 1.86 -15.59 -11.54
C GLU A 102 1.50 -16.21 -12.90
N SER A 103 2.49 -16.58 -13.71
CA SER A 103 2.27 -17.21 -15.03
C SER A 103 1.88 -18.70 -14.94
N SER A 104 2.25 -19.39 -13.86
CA SER A 104 1.99 -20.82 -13.65
C SER A 104 0.69 -21.10 -12.87
N ARG A 105 -0.13 -20.07 -12.65
CA ARG A 105 -1.34 -20.18 -11.84
C ARG A 105 -2.51 -20.81 -12.60
N GLU A 106 -3.24 -21.69 -11.93
CA GLU A 106 -4.49 -22.28 -12.44
C GLU A 106 -5.73 -21.48 -12.02
N THR A 107 -5.64 -20.67 -10.96
CA THR A 107 -6.73 -19.86 -10.40
C THR A 107 -6.28 -18.45 -10.02
N CYS A 108 -7.22 -17.53 -9.75
CA CYS A 108 -6.93 -16.21 -9.21
C CYS A 108 -6.02 -16.30 -7.96
N SER A 109 -4.86 -15.64 -8.00
CA SER A 109 -3.90 -15.64 -6.91
C SER A 109 -4.31 -14.63 -5.84
N SER A 110 -4.44 -15.10 -4.60
CA SER A 110 -4.49 -14.21 -3.44
C SER A 110 -3.08 -13.87 -3.00
N ASN A 111 -2.89 -12.73 -2.33
CA ASN A 111 -1.59 -12.38 -1.74
C ASN A 111 -1.08 -13.50 -0.80
N ARG A 112 -2.00 -14.16 -0.09
CA ARG A 112 -1.68 -15.31 0.76
C ARG A 112 -1.08 -16.49 -0.01
N TRP A 113 -1.62 -16.81 -1.19
CA TRP A 113 -1.08 -17.87 -2.03
C TRP A 113 0.33 -17.53 -2.52
N LEU A 114 0.53 -16.32 -3.04
CA LEU A 114 1.84 -15.89 -3.54
C LEU A 114 2.87 -15.84 -2.40
N MET A 115 2.51 -15.29 -1.25
CA MET A 115 3.36 -15.26 -0.06
C MET A 115 3.79 -16.68 0.32
N LYS A 116 2.88 -17.66 0.35
CA LYS A 116 3.22 -19.07 0.62
C LYS A 116 4.21 -19.60 -0.41
N LYS A 117 3.99 -19.37 -1.70
CA LYS A 117 4.89 -19.85 -2.77
C LYS A 117 6.27 -19.20 -2.74
N LEU A 118 6.36 -17.93 -2.34
CA LEU A 118 7.65 -17.27 -2.11
C LEU A 118 8.37 -17.90 -0.91
N ARG A 119 7.66 -18.24 0.16
CA ARG A 119 8.24 -18.96 1.31
C ARG A 119 8.70 -20.37 0.96
N ASP A 120 7.94 -21.12 0.15
CA ASP A 120 8.33 -22.44 -0.36
C ASP A 120 9.66 -22.37 -1.15
N LYS A 121 9.98 -21.20 -1.72
CA LYS A 121 11.25 -20.92 -2.43
C LYS A 121 12.35 -20.35 -1.54
N GLY A 122 12.11 -20.16 -0.24
CA GLY A 122 13.09 -19.68 0.72
C GLY A 122 13.13 -18.16 0.94
N TYR A 123 12.22 -17.39 0.34
CA TYR A 123 12.15 -15.95 0.61
C TYR A 123 11.54 -15.68 2.00
N ASN A 124 12.05 -14.66 2.72
CA ASN A 124 11.41 -14.12 3.91
C ASN A 124 10.22 -13.25 3.52
N ALA A 125 9.18 -13.88 2.97
CA ALA A 125 7.93 -13.22 2.58
C ALA A 125 6.94 -13.18 3.74
N GLY A 126 6.25 -12.04 3.88
CA GLY A 126 5.21 -11.79 4.86
C GLY A 126 3.97 -11.18 4.22
N LEU A 127 2.81 -11.52 4.76
CA LEU A 127 1.54 -10.90 4.41
C LEU A 127 1.30 -9.70 5.33
N CYS A 128 1.21 -8.52 4.75
CA CYS A 128 1.01 -7.27 5.46
C CYS A 128 -0.43 -6.80 5.27
N ILE A 129 -1.11 -6.52 6.39
CA ILE A 129 -2.45 -5.94 6.38
C ILE A 129 -2.36 -4.59 7.09
N SER A 130 -2.49 -3.51 6.34
CA SER A 130 -2.59 -2.16 6.87
C SER A 130 -4.04 -1.85 7.23
N ARG A 131 -4.23 -1.06 8.29
CA ARG A 131 -5.53 -0.56 8.73
C ARG A 131 -5.38 0.87 9.18
N TRP A 132 -6.26 1.75 8.72
CA TRP A 132 -6.30 3.13 9.15
C TRP A 132 -7.72 3.54 9.51
N GLU A 133 -7.81 4.33 10.57
CA GLU A 133 -9.06 4.87 11.05
C GLU A 133 -9.52 6.07 10.23
N ARG A 134 -10.78 6.45 10.41
CA ARG A 134 -11.36 7.62 9.78
C ARG A 134 -10.68 8.88 10.34
N LEU A 135 -10.14 9.72 9.46
CA LEU A 135 -9.51 10.99 9.81
C LEU A 135 -10.21 12.14 9.09
N GLY A 136 -11.05 12.89 9.82
CA GLY A 136 -11.87 13.94 9.23
C GLY A 136 -12.76 13.41 8.10
N ASN A 137 -12.53 13.90 6.87
CA ASN A 137 -13.24 13.47 5.66
C ASN A 137 -12.61 12.25 4.96
N LEU A 138 -11.48 11.73 5.45
CA LEU A 138 -10.88 10.51 4.90
C LEU A 138 -11.56 9.28 5.51
N PRO A 139 -12.15 8.39 4.70
CA PRO A 139 -12.75 7.17 5.20
C PRO A 139 -11.70 6.24 5.81
N ALA A 140 -12.14 5.42 6.76
CA ALA A 140 -11.36 4.29 7.24
C ALA A 140 -11.18 3.26 6.12
N GLY A 141 -10.15 2.43 6.21
CA GLY A 141 -9.93 1.36 5.26
C GLY A 141 -8.86 0.38 5.72
N ASP A 142 -8.74 -0.68 4.95
CA ASP A 142 -7.67 -1.66 5.06
C ASP A 142 -7.10 -1.98 3.68
N TYR A 143 -5.91 -2.56 3.69
CA TYR A 143 -5.25 -2.99 2.47
C TYR A 143 -4.29 -4.14 2.74
N GLU A 144 -4.27 -5.11 1.83
CA GLU A 144 -3.42 -6.28 1.92
C GLU A 144 -2.35 -6.22 0.83
N TYR A 145 -1.10 -6.43 1.23
CA TYR A 145 0.05 -6.51 0.33
C TYR A 145 1.05 -7.54 0.86
N ILE A 146 2.07 -7.85 0.08
CA ILE A 146 3.16 -8.73 0.51
C ILE A 146 4.42 -7.90 0.68
N ASP A 147 5.24 -8.24 1.66
CA ASP A 147 6.62 -7.79 1.71
C ASP A 147 7.61 -8.95 1.69
N VAL A 148 8.84 -8.65 1.28
CA VAL A 148 9.97 -9.57 1.33
C VAL A 148 11.15 -8.85 1.94
N ILE A 149 11.78 -9.47 2.94
CA ILE A 149 13.06 -9.00 3.48
C ILE A 149 14.20 -9.71 2.74
N SER A 150 15.16 -8.92 2.26
CA SER A 150 16.33 -9.41 1.54
C SER A 150 17.12 -10.41 2.37
N SER A 151 17.51 -11.54 1.78
CA SER A 151 18.43 -12.48 2.42
C SER A 151 19.88 -12.00 2.39
N ILE A 152 20.20 -10.98 1.58
CA ILE A 152 21.56 -10.45 1.43
C ILE A 152 21.97 -9.66 2.67
N ASP A 153 21.10 -8.77 3.15
CA ASP A 153 21.38 -7.85 4.26
C ASP A 153 20.40 -7.98 5.44
N ASN A 154 19.38 -8.83 5.33
CA ASN A 154 18.32 -9.05 6.32
C ASN A 154 17.60 -7.77 6.80
N THR A 155 17.71 -6.68 6.04
CA THR A 155 17.21 -5.35 6.44
C THR A 155 16.44 -4.67 5.32
N THR A 156 16.86 -4.85 4.06
CA THR A 156 16.18 -4.24 2.92
C THR A 156 14.82 -4.91 2.69
N ARG A 157 13.76 -4.09 2.76
CA ARG A 157 12.38 -4.48 2.50
C ARG A 157 11.98 -4.19 1.05
N TYR A 158 11.31 -5.15 0.44
CA TYR A 158 10.62 -5.01 -0.84
C TYR A 158 9.13 -5.17 -0.62
N ILE A 159 8.33 -4.35 -1.28
CA ILE A 159 6.87 -4.45 -1.33
C ILE A 159 6.49 -5.11 -2.65
N ILE A 160 5.58 -6.06 -2.58
CA ILE A 160 4.93 -6.69 -3.73
C ILE A 160 3.45 -6.34 -3.67
N ASP A 161 2.95 -5.75 -4.76
CA ASP A 161 1.53 -5.47 -4.94
C ASP A 161 1.07 -6.05 -6.28
N LEU A 162 0.07 -6.93 -6.23
CA LEU A 162 -0.45 -7.63 -7.39
C LEU A 162 -1.40 -6.80 -8.26
N ASP A 163 -1.87 -5.66 -7.74
CA ASP A 163 -2.88 -4.84 -8.41
C ASP A 163 -2.75 -3.36 -8.02
N LEU A 164 -1.53 -2.83 -8.12
CA LEU A 164 -1.25 -1.44 -7.78
C LEU A 164 -2.11 -0.47 -8.61
N VAL A 165 -2.33 -0.80 -9.89
CA VAL A 165 -2.97 0.06 -10.88
C VAL A 165 -4.46 0.28 -10.60
N SER A 166 -5.19 -0.71 -10.09
CA SER A 166 -6.64 -0.56 -9.83
C SER A 166 -6.96 0.52 -8.80
N ASN A 167 -6.01 0.81 -7.91
CA ASN A 167 -6.08 1.94 -6.97
C ASN A 167 -6.22 3.31 -7.65
N PHE A 168 -5.97 3.39 -8.96
CA PHE A 168 -5.97 4.61 -9.78
C PHE A 168 -7.00 4.58 -10.91
N ASP A 169 -7.90 3.59 -10.96
CA ASP A 169 -9.01 3.56 -11.93
C ASP A 169 -10.05 4.66 -11.71
N ILE A 170 -10.33 5.48 -12.72
CA ILE A 170 -11.30 6.57 -12.65
C ILE A 170 -12.33 6.46 -13.78
N ALA A 171 -13.55 6.96 -13.55
CA ALA A 171 -14.67 6.78 -14.49
C ALA A 171 -14.47 7.47 -15.85
N ARG A 172 -13.77 8.61 -15.89
CA ARG A 172 -13.49 9.39 -17.10
C ARG A 172 -12.01 9.77 -17.13
N PRO A 173 -11.11 8.83 -17.46
CA PRO A 173 -9.69 9.13 -17.56
C PRO A 173 -9.42 9.94 -18.82
N THR A 174 -8.51 10.90 -18.74
CA THR A 174 -7.97 11.57 -19.93
C THR A 174 -7.06 10.61 -20.70
N SER A 175 -6.87 10.84 -22.00
CA SER A 175 -5.93 10.06 -22.83
C SER A 175 -4.51 10.11 -22.27
N HIS A 176 -4.09 11.28 -21.78
CA HIS A 176 -2.81 11.46 -21.09
C HIS A 176 -2.67 10.53 -19.87
N PHE A 177 -3.68 10.52 -18.99
CA PHE A 177 -3.67 9.66 -17.81
C PHE A 177 -3.68 8.17 -18.17
N LEU A 178 -4.42 7.77 -19.21
CA LEU A 178 -4.38 6.40 -19.72
C LEU A 178 -2.99 6.00 -20.19
N GLY A 179 -2.28 6.90 -20.89
CA GLY A 179 -0.90 6.67 -21.32
C GLY A 179 0.05 6.44 -20.15
N ILE A 180 -0.07 7.26 -19.10
CA ILE A 180 0.71 7.09 -17.87
C ILE A 180 0.39 5.76 -17.17
N ARG A 181 -0.90 5.42 -17.09
CA ARG A 181 -1.34 4.19 -16.43
C ARG A 181 -0.78 2.93 -17.09
N GLN A 182 -0.62 2.93 -18.41
CA GLN A 182 -0.06 1.83 -19.18
C GLN A 182 1.43 1.58 -18.91
N LEU A 183 2.15 2.56 -18.36
CA LEU A 183 3.57 2.42 -18.02
C LEU A 183 3.80 1.67 -16.71
N ILE A 184 2.79 1.54 -15.87
CA ILE A 184 2.93 0.94 -14.54
C ILE A 184 2.86 -0.57 -14.72
N PRO A 185 3.80 -1.32 -14.14
CA PRO A 185 3.75 -2.77 -14.21
C PRO A 185 2.48 -3.28 -13.49
N PRO A 186 1.80 -4.30 -14.04
CA PRO A 186 0.60 -4.86 -13.43
C PRO A 186 0.87 -5.40 -12.02
N VAL A 187 2.07 -5.98 -11.83
CA VAL A 187 2.59 -6.37 -10.52
C VAL A 187 3.75 -5.44 -10.17
N PHE A 188 3.64 -4.74 -9.05
CA PHE A 188 4.73 -3.94 -8.53
C PHE A 188 5.62 -4.79 -7.62
N VAL A 189 6.93 -4.73 -7.83
CA VAL A 189 7.94 -5.26 -6.90
C VAL A 189 9.03 -4.23 -6.73
N GLY A 190 9.18 -3.68 -5.52
CA GLY A 190 10.22 -2.70 -5.28
C GLY A 190 10.28 -2.14 -3.88
N LYS A 191 11.27 -1.29 -3.64
CA LYS A 191 11.52 -0.72 -2.32
C LYS A 191 10.44 0.32 -1.95
N PRO A 192 10.11 0.50 -0.66
CA PRO A 192 9.05 1.40 -0.20
C PRO A 192 9.18 2.84 -0.72
N GLN A 193 10.40 3.39 -0.81
CA GLN A 193 10.66 4.73 -1.34
C GLN A 193 10.29 4.89 -2.82
N ILE A 194 10.45 3.83 -3.61
CA ILE A 194 10.08 3.84 -5.03
C ILE A 194 8.56 3.85 -5.13
N LEU A 195 7.89 2.97 -4.39
CA LEU A 195 6.43 2.92 -4.34
C LEU A 195 5.81 4.26 -3.92
N LYS A 196 6.35 4.89 -2.87
CA LYS A 196 5.88 6.19 -2.38
C LYS A 196 5.91 7.26 -3.47
N SER A 197 6.97 7.26 -4.27
CA SER A 197 7.17 8.21 -5.37
C SER A 197 6.21 7.93 -6.54
N ILE A 198 6.01 6.65 -6.90
CA ILE A 198 5.00 6.23 -7.89
C ILE A 198 3.60 6.68 -7.45
N ILE A 199 3.22 6.42 -6.19
CA ILE A 199 1.92 6.80 -5.64
C ILE A 199 1.71 8.31 -5.71
N LYS A 200 2.74 9.10 -5.34
CA LYS A 200 2.66 10.56 -5.37
C LYS A 200 2.36 11.07 -6.77
N LEU A 201 3.18 10.65 -7.72
CA LEU A 201 3.01 10.96 -9.14
C LEU A 201 1.60 10.58 -9.62
N LEU A 202 1.17 9.34 -9.37
CA LEU A 202 -0.13 8.88 -9.84
C LEU A 202 -1.31 9.63 -9.22
N CYS A 203 -1.21 10.01 -7.95
CA CYS A 203 -2.24 10.83 -7.31
C CYS A 203 -2.32 12.23 -7.96
N GLU A 204 -1.19 12.81 -8.33
CA GLU A 204 -1.14 14.10 -9.03
C GLU A 204 -1.77 13.99 -10.43
N GLU A 205 -1.43 12.96 -11.20
CA GLU A 205 -2.01 12.74 -12.54
C GLU A 205 -3.50 12.38 -12.48
N THR A 206 -3.90 11.58 -11.48
CA THR A 206 -5.32 11.28 -11.21
C THR A 206 -6.09 12.57 -10.91
N LYS A 207 -5.52 13.44 -10.07
CA LYS A 207 -6.11 14.75 -9.72
C LYS A 207 -6.24 15.65 -10.95
N ARG A 208 -5.24 15.69 -11.84
CA ARG A 208 -5.31 16.44 -13.11
C ARG A 208 -6.39 15.89 -14.03
N SER A 209 -6.42 14.57 -14.23
CA SER A 209 -7.42 13.92 -15.08
C SER A 209 -8.85 14.16 -14.61
N ILE A 210 -9.10 14.05 -13.30
CA ILE A 210 -10.43 14.28 -12.70
C ILE A 210 -10.85 15.74 -12.86
N ARG A 211 -9.94 16.69 -12.64
CA ARG A 211 -10.20 18.14 -12.79
C ARG A 211 -10.47 18.54 -14.24
N ALA A 212 -9.74 17.97 -15.19
CA ALA A 212 -9.98 18.20 -16.62
C ALA A 212 -11.38 17.74 -17.08
N GLN A 213 -12.04 16.89 -16.29
CA GLN A 213 -13.40 16.42 -16.50
C GLN A 213 -14.42 17.11 -15.57
N GLU A 214 -14.02 18.22 -14.93
CA GLU A 214 -14.84 19.01 -14.01
C GLU A 214 -15.43 18.19 -12.85
N MET A 215 -14.74 17.13 -12.42
CA MET A 215 -15.15 16.28 -11.31
C MET A 215 -14.43 16.65 -10.01
N HIS A 216 -15.07 16.37 -8.88
CA HIS A 216 -14.42 16.48 -7.58
C HIS A 216 -13.55 15.25 -7.29
N LEU A 217 -12.36 15.44 -6.72
CA LEU A 217 -11.46 14.35 -6.32
C LEU A 217 -12.03 13.66 -5.06
N PRO A 218 -12.48 12.38 -5.14
CA PRO A 218 -13.03 11.70 -3.98
C PRO A 218 -11.94 11.46 -2.91
N PRO A 219 -12.29 11.42 -1.61
CA PRO A 219 -11.33 11.30 -0.52
C PRO A 219 -10.38 10.10 -0.64
N TRP A 220 -10.87 8.95 -1.12
CA TRP A 220 -10.07 7.73 -1.30
C TRP A 220 -9.09 7.78 -2.46
N ARG A 221 -9.09 8.85 -3.27
CA ARG A 221 -8.11 9.09 -4.35
C ARG A 221 -7.10 10.17 -3.97
N ARG A 222 -7.20 10.72 -2.77
CA ARG A 222 -6.21 11.65 -2.24
C ARG A 222 -4.95 10.89 -1.86
N TYR A 223 -3.80 11.54 -2.05
CA TYR A 223 -2.49 10.97 -1.74
C TYR A 223 -2.41 10.41 -0.31
N ARG A 224 -2.95 11.13 0.68
CA ARG A 224 -2.98 10.67 2.08
C ARG A 224 -3.68 9.30 2.25
N TYR A 225 -4.83 9.10 1.61
CA TYR A 225 -5.57 7.84 1.70
C TYR A 225 -4.84 6.71 0.97
N ILE A 226 -4.40 6.96 -0.27
CA ILE A 226 -3.71 5.95 -1.07
C ILE A 226 -2.40 5.54 -0.40
N GLN A 227 -1.61 6.48 0.13
CA GLN A 227 -0.39 6.18 0.87
C GLN A 227 -0.64 5.27 2.09
N ALA A 228 -1.74 5.47 2.82
CA ALA A 228 -2.03 4.69 4.03
C ALA A 228 -2.12 3.18 3.78
N LYS A 229 -2.48 2.78 2.54
CA LYS A 229 -2.54 1.37 2.12
C LYS A 229 -1.24 0.60 2.33
N TRP A 230 -0.08 1.23 2.11
CA TRP A 230 1.23 0.57 2.26
C TRP A 230 2.04 1.09 3.45
N PHE A 231 1.82 2.35 3.84
CA PHE A 231 2.64 3.04 4.84
C PHE A 231 1.89 3.35 6.14
N GLY A 232 0.63 2.95 6.27
CA GLY A 232 -0.09 3.00 7.54
C GLY A 232 0.38 1.91 8.52
N PRO A 233 -0.11 1.95 9.77
CA PRO A 233 0.07 0.86 10.71
C PRO A 233 -0.38 -0.45 10.08
N HIS A 234 0.45 -1.47 10.17
CA HIS A 234 0.18 -2.75 9.56
C HIS A 234 0.66 -3.89 10.43
N ARG A 235 -0.05 -5.02 10.32
CA ARG A 235 0.38 -6.28 10.90
C ARG A 235 1.02 -7.12 9.82
N ARG A 236 2.27 -7.54 10.04
CA ARG A 236 2.99 -8.50 9.20
C ARG A 236 2.81 -9.90 9.76
N THR A 237 2.38 -10.84 8.92
CA THR A 237 2.19 -12.25 9.31
C THR A 237 2.96 -13.18 8.37
N ILE A 238 3.62 -14.17 8.93
CA ILE A 238 4.46 -15.12 8.17
C ILE A 238 3.93 -16.57 8.19
N ASN A 239 2.76 -16.80 8.82
CA ASN A 239 2.07 -18.09 9.02
C ASN A 239 2.98 -19.32 8.91
N HIS A 240 3.59 -19.72 10.03
CA HIS A 240 4.15 -21.05 10.20
C HIS A 240 3.10 -21.93 10.88
N LYS A 241 2.37 -22.74 10.11
CA LYS A 241 1.75 -23.95 10.65
C LYS A 241 2.00 -25.11 9.71
N LEU A 242 3.14 -25.76 9.95
CA LEU A 242 3.27 -27.20 9.78
C LEU A 242 3.36 -27.72 11.21
N GLU A 243 2.21 -28.09 11.78
CA GLU A 243 2.22 -29.01 12.92
C GLU A 243 2.44 -30.40 12.31
N VAL A 244 3.43 -31.11 12.89
CA VAL A 244 3.86 -32.47 12.58
C VAL A 244 2.73 -33.47 12.79
#